data_AF-A0A1Y3MVL3-F1
#
_entry.id   AF-A0A1Y3MVL3-F1
#
_cell.length_a   1.000
_cell.length_b   1.000
_cell.length_c   1.000
_cell.angle_alpha   90.00
_cell.angle_beta   90.00
_cell.angle_gamma   90.00
#
_symmetry.space_group_name_H-M   'P 1'
#
loop_
_entity.id
_entity.type
_entity.pdbx_description
1 polymer ?
#
loop_
_entity_poly.entity_id
_entity_poly.type
_entity_poly.pdbx_seq_one_letter_code
_entity_poly.pdbx_strand_id
1 'polypeptide(L)'
;LDGLSKNSEHIFLLAASNLPWDLDTAMLRRLEKRILINLPDFKARKRMFEINLPNGSVDSNNNVVVEGLDYDKLAEITEGYSGSDIKLVCKEAAMIPVRKI
;
A
#
# COMPACT_ATOMS: atom_id res chain seq x y z
N LEU A 1 -12.59 22.79 11.62
CA LEU A 1 -13.37 22.47 10.41
C LEU A 1 -14.53 23.43 10.25
N ASP A 2 -15.23 23.79 11.32
CA ASP A 2 -16.46 24.60 11.29
C ASP A 2 -16.28 26.11 10.97
N GLY A 3 -15.08 26.55 10.59
CA GLY A 3 -14.74 27.95 10.31
C GLY A 3 -14.38 28.25 8.85
N LEU A 4 -14.49 27.28 7.94
CA LEU A 4 -14.17 27.42 6.52
C LEU A 4 -15.35 28.02 5.73
N SER A 5 -15.92 29.12 6.21
CA SER A 5 -17.18 29.67 5.69
C SER A 5 -17.01 30.85 4.72
N LYS A 6 -15.87 31.01 4.06
CA LYS A 6 -15.64 32.16 3.16
C LYS A 6 -15.67 31.86 1.66
N ASN A 7 -15.48 30.61 1.24
CA ASN A 7 -15.58 30.21 -0.17
C ASN A 7 -16.47 28.96 -0.30
N SER A 8 -17.28 28.92 -1.35
CA SER A 8 -18.22 27.83 -1.68
C SER A 8 -17.55 26.54 -2.15
N GLU A 9 -16.34 26.24 -1.67
CA GLU A 9 -15.59 25.04 -2.05
C GLU A 9 -15.84 23.92 -1.05
N HIS A 10 -16.26 22.77 -1.57
CA HIS A 10 -16.39 21.55 -0.78
C HIS A 10 -14.99 20.98 -0.51
N ILE A 11 -14.51 21.13 0.72
CA ILE A 11 -13.22 20.58 1.16
C ILE A 11 -13.44 19.17 1.72
N PHE A 12 -12.78 18.17 1.13
CA PHE A 12 -12.72 16.81 1.67
C PHE A 12 -11.41 16.60 2.44
N LEU A 13 -11.53 16.23 3.73
CA LEU A 13 -10.38 15.93 4.58
C LEU A 13 -10.22 14.42 4.76
N LEU A 14 -9.06 13.88 4.38
CA LEU A 14 -8.63 12.53 4.72
C LEU A 14 -7.48 12.61 5.73
N ALA A 15 -7.62 11.92 6.86
CA ALA A 15 -6.59 11.82 7.90
C ALA A 15 -6.24 10.34 8.15
N ALA A 16 -4.99 10.06 8.48
CA ALA A 16 -4.50 8.71 8.79
C ALA A 16 -3.66 8.76 10.09
N SER A 17 -3.82 7.75 10.95
CA SER A 17 -3.04 7.62 12.20
C SER A 17 -2.80 6.15 12.52
N ASN A 18 -1.59 5.84 12.98
CA ASN A 18 -1.23 4.52 13.52
C ASN A 18 -1.50 4.41 15.03
N LEU A 19 -1.92 5.51 15.67
CA LEU A 19 -2.26 5.62 17.09
C LEU A 19 -3.69 6.17 17.24
N PRO A 20 -4.73 5.41 16.84
CA PRO A 20 -6.10 5.91 16.83
C PRO A 20 -6.66 6.15 18.24
N TRP A 21 -6.14 5.46 19.25
CA TRP A 21 -6.55 5.58 20.65
C TRP A 21 -5.98 6.80 21.36
N ASP A 22 -4.91 7.41 20.83
CA ASP A 22 -4.30 8.63 21.39
C ASP A 22 -4.97 9.92 20.87
N LEU A 23 -5.99 9.79 20.01
CA LEU A 23 -6.64 10.94 19.38
C LEU A 23 -7.63 11.62 20.35
N ASP A 24 -7.53 12.95 20.47
CA ASP A 24 -8.43 13.71 21.33
C ASP A 24 -9.92 13.57 20.90
N THR A 25 -10.79 13.57 21.91
CA THR A 25 -12.24 13.43 21.74
C THR A 25 -12.86 14.52 20.86
N ALA A 26 -12.33 15.75 20.85
CA ALA A 26 -12.83 16.82 19.99
C ALA A 26 -12.42 16.63 18.51
N MET A 27 -11.30 15.96 18.24
CA MET A 27 -10.92 15.54 16.89
C MET A 27 -11.78 14.36 16.43
N LEU A 28 -11.97 13.36 17.29
CA LEU A 28 -12.81 12.20 17.00
C LEU A 28 -14.24 12.61 16.61
N ARG A 29 -14.83 13.60 17.28
CA ARG A 29 -16.17 14.13 16.91
C ARG A 29 -16.23 14.78 15.54
N ARG A 30 -15.12 15.32 15.03
CA ARG A 30 -15.03 15.98 13.72
C ARG A 30 -14.68 15.02 12.57
N LEU A 31 -14.14 13.86 12.91
CA LEU A 31 -13.85 12.77 11.98
C LEU A 31 -14.96 11.72 12.07
N GLU A 32 -16.08 12.02 11.40
CA GLU A 32 -17.32 11.23 11.46
C GLU A 32 -17.15 9.82 10.88
N LYS A 33 -16.41 9.69 9.77
CA LYS A 33 -16.13 8.42 9.12
C LYS A 33 -14.76 7.91 9.56
N ARG A 34 -14.71 6.68 10.07
CA ARG A 34 -13.50 6.03 10.56
C ARG A 34 -13.41 4.65 9.93
N ILE A 35 -12.33 4.39 9.22
CA ILE A 35 -12.10 3.14 8.50
C ILE A 35 -10.83 2.52 9.09
N LEU A 36 -10.98 1.33 9.67
CA LEU A 36 -9.84 0.54 10.12
C LEU A 36 -9.22 -0.16 8.90
N ILE A 37 -7.94 0.06 8.68
CA ILE A 37 -7.18 -0.62 7.63
C ILE A 37 -6.45 -1.80 8.26
N ASN A 38 -6.94 -3.00 7.97
CA ASN A 38 -6.29 -4.24 8.39
C ASN A 38 -5.14 -4.62 7.43
N LEU A 39 -4.35 -5.61 7.84
CA LEU A 39 -3.38 -6.25 6.95
C LEU A 39 -4.08 -6.81 5.70
N PRO A 40 -3.41 -6.79 4.53
CA PRO A 40 -3.98 -7.29 3.29
C PRO A 40 -4.28 -8.79 3.39
N ASP A 41 -5.46 -9.17 2.88
CA ASP A 41 -5.83 -10.58 2.73
C ASP A 41 -5.04 -11.24 1.58
N PHE A 42 -5.19 -12.56 1.43
CA PHE A 42 -4.49 -13.31 0.39
C PHE A 42 -4.67 -12.71 -1.02
N LYS A 43 -5.90 -12.34 -1.39
CA LYS A 43 -6.20 -11.79 -2.72
C LYS A 43 -5.57 -10.42 -2.93
N ALA A 44 -5.59 -9.57 -1.90
CA ALA A 44 -4.94 -8.27 -1.89
C ALA A 44 -3.42 -8.42 -2.01
N ARG A 45 -2.80 -9.36 -1.27
CA ARG A 45 -1.36 -9.63 -1.38
C ARG A 45 -0.98 -10.12 -2.77
N LYS A 46 -1.73 -11.07 -3.34
CA LYS A 46 -1.55 -11.53 -4.73
C LYS A 46 -1.58 -10.34 -5.70
N ARG A 47 -2.61 -9.51 -5.61
CA ARG A 47 -2.78 -8.33 -6.46
C ARG A 47 -1.65 -7.31 -6.27
N MET A 48 -1.16 -7.13 -5.04
CA MET A 48 -0.01 -6.28 -4.77
C MET A 48 1.25 -6.81 -5.45
N PHE A 49 1.52 -8.11 -5.43
CA PHE A 49 2.65 -8.68 -6.17
C PHE A 49 2.51 -8.48 -7.68
N GLU A 50 1.33 -8.71 -8.26
CA GLU A 50 1.08 -8.46 -9.68
C GLU A 50 1.30 -6.98 -10.08
N ILE A 51 0.99 -6.04 -9.19
CA ILE A 51 1.20 -4.61 -9.45
C ILE A 51 2.70 -4.25 -9.35
N ASN A 52 3.40 -4.79 -8.36
CA ASN A 52 4.79 -4.44 -8.09
C ASN A 52 5.79 -5.22 -8.95
N LEU A 53 5.41 -6.41 -9.43
CA LEU A 53 6.21 -7.32 -10.27
C LEU A 53 5.31 -7.88 -11.38
N PRO A 54 4.93 -7.10 -12.41
CA PRO A 54 4.04 -7.58 -13.47
C PRO A 54 4.67 -8.71 -14.32
N ASN A 55 3.85 -9.58 -14.91
CA ASN A 55 4.29 -10.64 -15.85
C ASN A 55 4.49 -10.07 -17.28
N GLY A 56 5.62 -10.39 -17.93
CA GLY A 56 5.94 -10.08 -19.35
C GLY A 56 7.04 -9.03 -19.60
N SER A 57 7.83 -9.17 -20.67
CA SER A 57 9.02 -8.38 -21.02
C SER A 57 9.12 -6.91 -20.53
N VAL A 58 10.30 -6.59 -20.00
CA VAL A 58 10.83 -5.28 -19.57
C VAL A 58 10.21 -4.10 -20.32
N ASP A 59 9.61 -3.16 -19.57
CA ASP A 59 9.09 -1.90 -20.10
C ASP A 59 10.24 -0.92 -20.45
N SER A 60 9.92 0.17 -21.14
CA SER A 60 10.84 1.24 -21.58
C SER A 60 11.72 1.90 -20.49
N ASN A 61 11.52 1.57 -19.22
CA ASN A 61 12.23 2.06 -18.04
C ASN A 61 13.15 0.99 -17.39
N ASN A 62 13.41 -0.13 -18.06
CA ASN A 62 14.45 -1.11 -17.72
C ASN A 62 14.26 -1.88 -16.39
N ASN A 63 13.02 -2.11 -15.96
CA ASN A 63 12.69 -2.92 -14.79
C ASN A 63 12.67 -4.42 -15.13
N VAL A 64 13.29 -5.25 -14.29
CA VAL A 64 13.32 -6.72 -14.46
C VAL A 64 11.91 -7.28 -14.38
N VAL A 65 11.48 -7.91 -15.45
CA VAL A 65 10.25 -8.70 -15.46
C VAL A 65 10.63 -10.17 -15.42
N VAL A 66 10.14 -10.86 -14.39
CA VAL A 66 10.36 -12.29 -14.18
C VAL A 66 9.23 -13.05 -14.88
N GLU A 67 9.58 -13.88 -15.84
CA GLU A 67 8.63 -14.82 -16.44
C GLU A 67 8.40 -15.99 -15.46
N GLY A 68 7.14 -16.41 -15.31
CA GLY A 68 6.78 -17.57 -14.47
C GLY A 68 6.68 -17.30 -12.97
N LEU A 69 6.42 -16.06 -12.55
CA LEU A 69 6.08 -15.76 -11.16
C LEU A 69 4.77 -16.43 -10.73
N ASP A 70 4.85 -17.24 -9.67
CA ASP A 70 3.69 -17.80 -8.99
C ASP A 70 3.20 -16.84 -7.90
N TYR A 71 2.27 -15.96 -8.26
CA TYR A 71 1.71 -14.98 -7.32
C TYR A 71 0.88 -15.61 -6.21
N ASP A 72 0.27 -16.78 -6.43
CA ASP A 72 -0.51 -17.47 -5.40
C ASP A 72 0.43 -17.94 -4.28
N LYS A 73 1.56 -18.55 -4.66
CA LYS A 73 2.60 -18.95 -3.70
C LYS A 73 3.20 -17.76 -2.96
N LEU A 74 3.47 -16.65 -3.66
CA LEU A 74 3.98 -15.42 -3.02
C LEU A 74 2.98 -14.85 -1.99
N ALA A 75 1.69 -14.85 -2.32
CA ALA A 75 0.64 -14.39 -1.41
C ALA A 75 0.47 -15.32 -0.19
N GLU A 76 0.70 -16.62 -0.36
CA GLU A 76 0.66 -17.61 0.72
C GLU A 76 1.79 -17.40 1.72
N ILE A 77 3.05 -17.36 1.25
CA ILE A 77 4.23 -17.27 2.14
C ILE A 77 4.38 -15.90 2.83
N THR A 78 3.67 -14.87 2.35
CA THR A 78 3.72 -13.50 2.92
C THR A 78 2.50 -13.19 3.78
N GLU A 79 1.88 -14.20 4.37
CA GLU A 79 0.86 -13.97 5.38
C GLU A 79 1.38 -13.07 6.52
N GLY A 80 0.56 -12.10 6.91
CA GLY A 80 0.92 -11.10 7.93
C GLY A 80 1.72 -9.90 7.42
N TYR A 81 2.14 -9.89 6.15
CA TYR A 81 2.88 -8.75 5.60
C TYR A 81 1.96 -7.56 5.36
N SER A 82 2.43 -6.35 5.67
CA SER A 82 1.78 -5.12 5.26
C SER A 82 2.03 -4.81 3.78
N GLY A 83 1.27 -3.88 3.20
CA GLY A 83 1.52 -3.43 1.83
C GLY A 83 2.92 -2.81 1.65
N SER A 84 3.46 -2.19 2.70
CA SER A 84 4.83 -1.65 2.71
C SER A 84 5.88 -2.76 2.66
N ASP A 85 5.66 -3.86 3.40
CA ASP A 85 6.58 -5.00 3.43
C ASP A 85 6.63 -5.69 2.07
N ILE A 86 5.47 -5.92 1.44
CA ILE A 86 5.40 -6.52 0.10
C ILE A 86 6.14 -5.65 -0.91
N LYS A 87 5.92 -4.33 -0.88
CA LYS A 87 6.64 -3.40 -1.77
C LYS A 87 8.15 -3.44 -1.56
N LEU A 88 8.59 -3.53 -0.30
CA LEU A 88 10.01 -3.63 0.03
C LEU A 88 10.60 -4.95 -0.50
N VAL A 89 9.91 -6.08 -0.32
CA VAL A 89 10.33 -7.39 -0.86
C VAL A 89 10.50 -7.30 -2.37
N CYS A 90 9.52 -6.76 -3.09
CA CYS A 90 9.60 -6.61 -4.55
C CYS A 90 10.79 -5.74 -4.96
N LYS A 91 11.01 -4.62 -4.27
CA LYS A 91 12.13 -3.71 -4.53
C LYS A 91 13.48 -4.38 -4.28
N GLU A 92 13.62 -5.11 -3.18
CA GLU A 92 14.85 -5.82 -2.85
C GLU A 92 15.13 -6.93 -3.85
N ALA A 93 14.10 -7.70 -4.25
CA ALA A 93 14.22 -8.73 -5.27
C ALA A 93 14.71 -8.16 -6.62
N ALA A 94 14.17 -7.01 -7.03
CA ALA A 94 14.58 -6.32 -8.26
C ALA A 94 16.02 -5.76 -8.20
N MET A 95 16.55 -5.49 -7.00
CA MET A 95 17.91 -4.97 -6.81
C MET A 95 19.00 -6.05 -6.77
N ILE A 96 18.65 -7.33 -6.60
CA ILE A 96 19.61 -8.45 -6.54
C ILE A 96 20.57 -8.49 -7.75
N PRO A 97 20.12 -8.32 -9.01
CA PRO A 97 21.00 -8.37 -10.17
C PRO A 97 22.02 -7.22 -10.20
N VAL A 98 21.62 -6.01 -9.75
CA VAL A 98 22.48 -4.82 -9.74
C VAL A 98 23.60 -4.94 -8.72
N ARG A 99 23.34 -5.62 -7.59
CA ARG A 99 24.33 -5.80 -6.50
C ARG A 99 25.39 -6.86 -6.78
N LYS A 100 25.25 -7.66 -7.85
CA LYS A 100 26.19 -8.72 -8.22
C LYS A 100 27.32 -8.27 -9.16
N ILE A 101 27.41 -6.96 -9.43
CA ILE A 101 28.50 -6.31 -10.17
C ILE A 101 29.46 -5.69 -9.17
#